data_AF-A0A6D2KI71-F1
#
_entry.id   AF-A0A6D2KI71-F1
#
_cell.length_a   1.000
_cell.length_b   1.000
_cell.length_c   1.000
_cell.angle_alpha   90.00
_cell.angle_beta   90.00
_cell.angle_gamma   90.00
#
_symmetry.space_group_name_H-M   'P 1'
#
loop_
_entity.id
_entity.type
_entity.pdbx_description
1 polymer ?
#
loop_
_entity_poly.entity_id
_entity_poly.type
_entity_poly.pdbx_seq_one_letter_code
_entity_poly.pdbx_strand_id
1 'polypeptide(L)'
;MVICNPSTGQSLTLPKVKTRRIDVTSFFGYDPIDKQFKVLSMTWSRCGRTTEQHQVLTLGGTGKLSWRMIECSLRHYPQSDGICINGVLYYKAVVYEFERYGIVFLL
;
A
#
# COMPACT_ATOMS: atom_id res chain seq x y z
N MET A 1 -8.23 4.32 -8.81
CA MET A 1 -7.29 5.19 -8.08
C MET A 1 -6.53 6.03 -9.10
N VAL A 2 -6.38 7.32 -8.84
CA VAL A 2 -5.63 8.27 -9.65
C VAL A 2 -4.61 8.93 -8.73
N ILE A 3 -3.39 9.12 -9.22
CA ILE A 3 -2.36 9.91 -8.53
C ILE A 3 -2.26 11.24 -9.24
N CYS A 4 -2.27 12.33 -8.48
CA CYS A 4 -2.16 13.68 -9.00
C CYS A 4 -0.84 14.29 -8.51
N ASN A 5 -0.09 14.90 -9.43
CA ASN A 5 1.01 15.80 -9.09
C ASN A 5 0.46 17.23 -9.06
N PRO A 6 0.23 17.82 -7.89
CA PRO A 6 -0.35 19.17 -7.79
C PRO A 6 0.59 20.25 -8.33
N SER A 7 1.91 20.03 -8.28
CA SER A 7 2.90 21.00 -8.77
C SER A 7 2.96 21.09 -10.29
N THR A 8 2.63 20.00 -11.00
CA THR A 8 2.60 19.97 -12.47
C THR A 8 1.20 19.90 -13.07
N GLY A 9 0.17 19.69 -12.26
CA GLY A 9 -1.21 19.47 -12.70
C GLY A 9 -1.43 18.13 -13.41
N GLN A 10 -0.41 17.28 -13.50
CA GLN A 10 -0.50 15.98 -14.18
C GLN A 10 -1.23 14.96 -13.29
N SER A 11 -1.98 14.07 -13.93
CA SER A 11 -2.60 12.93 -13.25
C SER A 11 -2.27 11.62 -13.95
N LEU A 12 -2.19 10.56 -13.16
CA LEU A 12 -1.87 9.21 -13.60
C LEU A 12 -2.94 8.25 -13.09
N THR A 13 -3.69 7.66 -14.02
CA THR A 13 -4.63 6.59 -13.69
C THR A 13 -3.89 5.28 -13.52
N LEU A 14 -4.05 4.65 -12.36
CA LEU A 14 -3.39 3.38 -12.06
C LEU A 14 -4.19 2.19 -12.61
N PRO A 15 -3.51 1.07 -12.96
CA PRO A 15 -4.20 -0.17 -13.26
C PRO A 15 -5.05 -0.62 -12.06
N LYS A 16 -6.14 -1.34 -12.32
CA LYS A 16 -6.98 -1.89 -11.25
C LYS A 16 -6.18 -2.90 -10.41
N VAL A 17 -6.32 -2.79 -9.10
CA VAL A 17 -5.78 -3.78 -8.14
C VAL A 17 -6.37 -5.14 -8.46
N LYS A 18 -5.55 -6.20 -8.45
CA LYS A 18 -6.02 -7.55 -8.77
C LYS A 18 -6.71 -8.15 -7.55
N THR A 19 -8.01 -7.91 -7.40
CA THR A 19 -8.79 -8.40 -6.26
C THR A 19 -10.23 -8.71 -6.64
N ARG A 20 -10.85 -9.65 -5.91
CA ARG A 20 -12.30 -9.92 -5.94
C ARG A 20 -13.05 -9.21 -4.81
N ARG A 21 -12.34 -8.42 -3.99
CA ARG A 21 -12.88 -7.70 -2.81
C ARG A 21 -13.29 -6.28 -3.18
N ILE A 22 -14.25 -5.75 -2.42
CA ILE A 22 -14.78 -4.39 -2.60
C ILE A 22 -13.89 -3.39 -1.86
N ASP A 23 -13.49 -3.73 -0.63
CA ASP A 23 -12.75 -2.80 0.22
C ASP A 23 -11.24 -2.95 0.06
N VAL A 24 -10.61 -1.82 -0.26
CA VAL A 24 -9.18 -1.71 -0.52
C VAL A 24 -8.65 -0.44 0.15
N THR A 25 -7.62 -0.59 0.99
CA THR A 25 -6.86 0.53 1.54
C THR A 25 -5.54 0.65 0.79
N SER A 26 -5.15 1.87 0.42
CA SER A 26 -3.90 2.08 -0.32
C SER A 26 -3.06 3.18 0.30
N PHE A 27 -1.74 3.01 0.25
CA PHE A 27 -0.74 3.92 0.78
C PHE A 27 0.23 4.30 -0.34
N PHE A 28 0.68 5.55 -0.32
CA PHE A 28 1.65 6.08 -1.26
C PHE A 28 2.96 6.41 -0.54
N GLY A 29 4.09 6.04 -1.14
CA GLY A 29 5.40 6.27 -0.56
C GLY A 29 6.47 6.51 -1.63
N TYR A 30 7.58 7.10 -1.22
CA TYR A 30 8.75 7.32 -2.06
C TYR A 30 9.91 6.48 -1.54
N ASP A 31 10.46 5.66 -2.40
CA ASP A 31 11.67 4.88 -2.14
C ASP A 31 12.91 5.67 -2.61
N PRO A 32 13.75 6.16 -1.68
CA PRO A 32 14.92 6.95 -2.02
C PRO A 32 16.07 6.12 -2.59
N ILE A 33 16.08 4.79 -2.42
CA ILE A 33 17.15 3.91 -2.91
C ILE A 33 17.06 3.84 -4.43
N ASP A 34 15.91 3.39 -4.92
CA ASP A 34 15.64 3.25 -6.35
C ASP A 34 15.05 4.53 -6.98
N LYS A 35 14.85 5.58 -6.17
CA LYS A 35 14.29 6.89 -6.55
C LYS A 35 12.93 6.80 -7.24
N GLN A 36 12.06 5.93 -6.72
CA GLN A 36 10.78 5.58 -7.33
C GLN A 36 9.62 5.75 -6.35
N PHE A 37 8.47 6.13 -6.86
CA PHE A 37 7.25 6.12 -6.06
C PHE A 37 6.65 4.72 -6.05
N LYS A 38 6.10 4.31 -4.91
CA LYS A 38 5.42 3.02 -4.75
C LYS A 38 4.04 3.23 -4.13
N VAL A 39 3.10 2.39 -4.54
CA VAL A 39 1.78 2.29 -3.95
C VAL A 39 1.64 0.92 -3.33
N LEU A 40 1.37 0.85 -2.04
CA LEU A 40 0.95 -0.37 -1.37
C LEU A 40 -0.57 -0.40 -1.34
N SER A 41 -1.17 -1.51 -1.71
CA SER A 41 -2.62 -1.71 -1.73
C SER A 41 -2.97 -3.00 -1.00
N MET A 42 -3.90 -2.91 -0.07
CA MET A 42 -4.31 -3.96 0.83
C MET A 42 -5.79 -4.24 0.68
N THR A 43 -6.15 -5.50 0.51
CA THR A 43 -7.56 -5.91 0.41
C THR A 43 -8.07 -6.38 1.76
N TRP A 44 -9.27 -5.95 2.12
CA TRP A 44 -9.90 -6.39 3.37
C TRP A 44 -10.44 -7.81 3.24
N SER A 45 -10.35 -8.56 4.33
CA SER A 45 -11.00 -9.86 4.48
C SER A 45 -12.51 -9.72 4.56
N ARG A 46 -13.25 -10.81 4.27
CA ARG A 46 -14.72 -10.80 4.35
C ARG A 46 -15.26 -10.45 5.74
N CYS A 47 -14.51 -10.80 6.79
CA CYS A 47 -14.93 -10.51 8.16
C CYS A 47 -14.60 -9.08 8.59
N GLY A 48 -13.91 -8.28 7.75
CA GLY A 48 -13.52 -6.90 8.05
C GLY A 48 -12.49 -6.79 9.18
N ARG A 49 -11.89 -7.90 9.59
CA ARG A 49 -10.97 -7.96 10.75
C ARG A 49 -9.50 -8.05 10.35
N THR A 50 -9.15 -8.20 9.07
CA THR A 50 -7.74 -8.28 8.66
C THR A 50 -7.62 -7.94 7.19
N THR A 51 -6.41 -7.63 6.75
CA THR A 51 -6.07 -7.63 5.32
C THR A 51 -5.71 -9.05 4.86
N GLU A 52 -6.02 -9.38 3.60
CA GLU A 52 -5.71 -10.68 2.99
C GLU A 52 -4.60 -10.55 1.93
N GLN A 53 -4.81 -9.70 0.92
CA GLN A 53 -3.87 -9.56 -0.20
C GLN A 53 -3.15 -8.23 -0.11
N HIS A 54 -1.84 -8.29 -0.24
CA HIS A 54 -0.95 -7.13 -0.24
C HIS A 54 -0.31 -7.03 -1.63
N GLN A 55 -0.46 -5.87 -2.26
CA GLN A 55 0.00 -5.62 -3.62
C GLN A 55 0.80 -4.33 -3.66
N VAL A 56 1.93 -4.33 -4.36
CA VAL A 56 2.73 -3.13 -4.60
C VAL A 56 2.69 -2.77 -6.09
N LEU A 57 2.57 -1.49 -6.37
CA LEU A 57 2.77 -0.92 -7.69
C LEU A 57 3.92 0.07 -7.62
N THR A 58 4.91 -0.11 -8.47
CA THR A 58 6.03 0.81 -8.61
C THR A 58 5.77 1.77 -9.78
N LEU A 59 5.97 3.06 -9.57
CA LEU A 59 5.81 4.12 -10.56
C LEU A 59 7.19 4.66 -10.97
N GLY A 60 7.35 4.98 -12.25
CA GLY A 60 8.61 5.55 -12.77
C GLY A 60 9.59 4.51 -13.33
N GLY A 61 9.23 3.22 -13.36
CA GLY A 61 9.96 2.22 -14.14
C GLY A 61 9.75 2.37 -15.65
N THR A 62 10.68 1.87 -16.46
CA THR A 62 10.58 1.84 -17.93
C THR A 62 9.55 0.84 -18.47
N GLY A 63 8.97 0.01 -17.59
CA GLY A 63 8.01 -1.04 -17.92
C GLY A 63 6.55 -0.63 -17.75
N LYS A 64 5.66 -1.51 -18.20
CA LYS A 64 4.21 -1.39 -17.98
C LYS A 64 3.90 -1.46 -16.48
N LEU A 65 3.10 -0.50 -16.01
CA LEU A 65 2.56 -0.50 -14.64
C LEU A 65 1.83 -1.81 -14.35
N SER A 66 2.31 -2.56 -13.37
CA SER A 66 1.73 -3.83 -12.97
C SER A 66 1.81 -4.05 -11.46
N TRP A 67 0.72 -4.53 -10.89
CA TRP A 67 0.66 -4.91 -9.48
C TRP A 67 1.41 -6.22 -9.26
N ARG A 68 2.37 -6.19 -8.32
CA ARG A 68 3.06 -7.36 -7.79
C ARG A 68 2.46 -7.75 -6.45
N MET A 69 2.18 -9.03 -6.25
CA MET A 69 1.83 -9.55 -4.92
C MET A 69 3.06 -9.51 -4.04
N ILE A 70 2.88 -9.14 -2.77
CA ILE A 70 3.91 -9.26 -1.74
C ILE A 70 3.38 -10.08 -0.58
N GLU A 71 4.28 -10.78 0.10
CA GLU A 71 3.92 -11.55 1.30
C GLU A 71 3.99 -10.67 2.53
N CYS A 72 2.97 -10.78 3.38
CA CYS A 72 2.96 -10.19 4.71
C CYS A 72 2.44 -11.25 5.66
N SER A 73 3.29 -11.71 6.57
CA SER A 73 2.95 -12.71 7.56
C SER A 73 2.07 -12.14 8.69
N LEU A 74 2.05 -10.82 8.85
CA LEU A 74 1.34 -10.16 9.92
C LEU A 74 -0.14 -9.97 9.56
N ARG A 75 -1.03 -10.62 10.31
CA ARG A 75 -2.48 -10.36 10.25
C ARG A 75 -2.81 -9.07 10.98
N HIS A 76 -3.06 -8.03 10.21
CA HIS A 76 -3.35 -6.71 10.74
C HIS A 76 -4.34 -5.98 9.84
N TYR A 77 -4.88 -4.87 10.33
CA TYR A 77 -5.57 -3.92 9.47
C TYR A 77 -5.20 -2.49 9.86
N PRO A 78 -5.01 -1.60 8.86
CA PRO A 78 -4.66 -0.22 9.11
C PRO A 78 -5.84 0.56 9.73
N GLN A 79 -5.51 1.44 10.68
CA GLN A 79 -6.44 2.33 11.38
C GLN A 79 -6.22 3.81 11.03
N SER A 80 -5.14 4.13 10.34
CA SER A 80 -4.79 5.48 9.94
C SER A 80 -4.18 5.49 8.56
N ASP A 81 -4.08 6.69 7.99
CA ASP A 81 -3.14 6.95 6.91
C ASP A 81 -1.71 6.59 7.34
N GLY A 82 -0.88 6.36 6.33
CA GLY A 82 0.53 6.04 6.51
C GLY A 82 1.43 7.21 6.18
N ILE A 83 2.57 7.28 6.85
CA ILE A 83 3.68 8.17 6.51
C ILE A 83 4.83 7.36 5.95
N CYS A 84 5.42 7.83 4.86
CA CYS A 84 6.62 7.24 4.28
C CYS A 84 7.85 8.04 4.73
N ILE A 85 8.77 7.40 5.44
CA ILE A 85 10.01 8.00 5.94
C ILE A 85 11.17 7.15 5.45
N ASN A 86 12.10 7.74 4.70
CA ASN A 86 13.29 7.08 4.17
C ASN A 86 13.00 5.75 3.42
N GLY A 87 11.94 5.72 2.60
CA GLY A 87 11.56 4.52 1.84
C GLY A 87 10.72 3.50 2.61
N VAL A 88 10.53 3.72 3.92
CA VAL A 88 9.77 2.83 4.79
C VAL A 88 8.41 3.43 5.07
N LEU A 89 7.35 2.65 4.85
CA LEU A 89 5.98 3.03 5.17
C LEU A 89 5.65 2.67 6.63
N TYR A 90 5.09 3.64 7.36
CA TYR A 90 4.65 3.53 8.75
C TYR A 90 3.17 3.89 8.85
N TYR A 91 2.37 3.06 9.51
CA TYR A 91 0.96 3.36 9.80
C TYR A 91 0.55 2.67 11.10
N LYS A 92 -0.50 3.19 11.74
CA LYS A 92 -1.10 2.53 12.91
C LYS A 92 -1.95 1.36 12.42
N ALA A 93 -1.73 0.19 13.01
CA ALA A 93 -2.52 -0.99 12.73
C ALA A 93 -2.92 -1.74 14.02
N VAL A 94 -4.05 -2.42 13.98
CA VAL A 94 -4.38 -3.43 15.00
C VAL A 94 -3.84 -4.76 14.51
N VAL A 95 -2.98 -5.39 15.31
CA VAL A 95 -2.38 -6.69 15.01
C VAL A 95 -3.00 -7.74 15.93
N TYR A 96 -3.66 -8.74 15.33
CA TYR A 96 -4.44 -9.73 16.11
C TYR A 96 -3.58 -10.70 16.91
N GLU A 97 -2.35 -10.98 16.48
CA GLU A 97 -1.45 -11.89 17.19
C GLU A 97 -0.90 -11.30 18.49
N PHE A 98 -1.01 -9.97 18.68
CA PHE A 98 -0.36 -9.28 19.80
C PHE A 98 -1.29 -8.40 20.65
N GLU A 99 -2.59 -8.26 20.32
CA GLU A 99 -3.53 -7.29 20.93
C GLU A 99 -2.89 -5.89 21.15
N ARG A 100 -2.06 -5.45 20.19
CA ARG A 100 -1.28 -4.22 20.28
C ARG A 100 -1.46 -3.37 19.03
N TYR A 101 -1.31 -2.06 19.22
CA TYR A 101 -1.07 -1.13 18.13
C TYR A 101 0.32 -1.41 17.56
N GLY A 102 0.37 -1.95 16.35
CA GLY A 102 1.61 -2.26 15.64
C GLY A 102 1.96 -1.16 14.64
N ILE A 103 3.25 -0.85 14.56
CA ILE A 103 3.85 -0.19 13.39
C ILE A 103 4.27 -1.31 12.44
N VAL A 104 3.69 -1.36 11.25
CA VAL A 104 4.02 -2.38 10.24
C VAL A 104 4.94 -1.77 9.18
N PHE A 105 6.08 -2.42 8.94
CA PHE A 105 7.07 -2.06 7.94
C PHE A 105 6.76 -2.80 6.63
N LEU A 106 6.43 -2.09 5.56
CA LEU A 106 6.32 -2.68 4.22
C LEU A 106 6.80 -1.70 3.18
N LEU A 107 7.96 -1.98 2.55
CA LEU A 107 8.25 -1.77 1.12
C LEU A 107 9.53 -2.51 0.72
#